data_AF-A0A2L2YGC3-F1
#
_entry.id   AF-A0A2L2YGC3-F1
#
_cell.length_a   1.000
_cell.length_b   1.000
_cell.length_c   1.000
_cell.angle_alpha   90.00
_cell.angle_beta   90.00
_cell.angle_gamma   90.00
#
_symmetry.space_group_name_H-M   'P 1'
#
loop_
_entity.id
_entity.type
_entity.pdbx_description
1 polymer ?
#
loop_
_entity_poly.entity_id
_entity_poly.type
_entity_poly.pdbx_seq_one_letter_code
_entity_poly.pdbx_strand_id
1 'polypeptide(L)'
;MGTSSSSLHELRDNKYLQMFSGKEAISPNDPFWNQLLSFTFAPPHSCADCRLLEDSIRPMLDALLNTNPLTGNVASLIKVFLIHSSELKAAVQCENKVFIWQAHNSLFILRCILKYFIETLGEEGMIKQLEDAQLNKSDPQNACEPEKLLEDVINALIEIVVDISLDNRTYAITVEAVHTLIVLLSVQMFSSRPANLSGVYSIFMHGKCTIHSLLLVKTLFQNYCNQQKCPHCVTAAEGGSIIAGLATGIWNILSLSTVHQEPPKSEPMTVLANQSLLFLLLLVNHCTNEKEGKNPYRGALLSFSNSNSTCEMPKESMEAFKLDYDALFTTLCNTLKDDQTALLTYMLIHQNPHFRQYIIFSSDVSLLVVPLLKLLYDAPEKNSHLIYMALIIILILSEEEYFDKQIHSIKLKNITWYMERTLSEISLGSLLVLILDRTKQNTMPRMHDKYLHTNC
;
A
#
# COMPACT_ATOMS: atom_id res chain seq x y z
N MET A 1 1.36 10.51 -33.35
CA MET A 1 0.37 11.58 -33.59
C MET A 1 -0.61 11.54 -32.41
N GLY A 2 -0.73 12.50 -31.51
CA GLY A 2 0.11 13.65 -31.19
C GLY A 2 0.57 13.57 -29.73
N THR A 3 1.80 13.97 -29.46
CA THR A 3 2.43 13.97 -28.13
C THR A 3 2.34 15.37 -27.56
N SER A 4 1.20 15.73 -26.99
CA SER A 4 1.09 16.94 -26.17
C SER A 4 1.73 16.67 -24.80
N SER A 5 3.06 16.81 -24.76
CA SER A 5 3.82 16.94 -23.52
C SER A 5 3.24 18.11 -22.73
N SER A 6 2.50 17.82 -21.66
CA SER A 6 1.94 18.86 -20.80
C SER A 6 2.87 19.04 -19.61
N SER A 7 3.51 20.21 -19.49
CA SER A 7 4.21 20.55 -18.26
C SER A 7 3.20 20.80 -17.13
N LEU A 8 3.62 20.60 -15.87
CA LEU A 8 2.81 20.85 -14.67
C LEU A 8 2.10 22.22 -14.67
N HIS A 9 2.76 23.24 -15.24
CA HIS A 9 2.22 24.59 -15.31
C HIS A 9 1.15 24.77 -16.41
N GLU A 10 1.19 23.97 -17.47
CA GLU A 10 0.26 24.04 -18.61
C GLU A 10 -1.04 23.27 -18.38
N LEU A 11 -1.13 22.48 -17.30
CA LEU A 11 -2.34 21.70 -16.98
C LEU A 11 -3.58 22.60 -16.78
N ARG A 12 -3.39 23.82 -16.26
CA ARG A 12 -4.49 24.79 -16.04
C ARG A 12 -5.13 25.27 -17.34
N ASP A 13 -4.34 25.40 -18.38
CA ASP A 13 -4.77 25.92 -19.69
C ASP A 13 -5.15 24.80 -20.67
N ASN A 14 -5.14 23.54 -20.21
CA ASN A 14 -5.47 22.41 -21.05
C ASN A 14 -6.97 22.41 -21.39
N LYS A 15 -7.27 22.59 -22.67
CA LYS A 15 -8.64 22.66 -23.20
C LYS A 15 -9.46 21.42 -22.87
N TYR A 16 -8.87 20.22 -22.91
CA TYR A 16 -9.60 18.97 -22.64
C TYR A 16 -9.96 18.85 -21.16
N LEU A 17 -9.09 19.27 -20.24
CA LEU A 17 -9.39 19.31 -18.81
C LEU A 17 -10.49 20.35 -18.50
N GLN A 18 -10.45 21.51 -19.15
CA GLN A 18 -11.49 22.53 -19.00
C GLN A 18 -12.85 22.03 -19.52
N MET A 19 -12.87 21.34 -20.67
CA MET A 19 -14.09 20.69 -21.19
C MET A 19 -14.62 19.63 -20.22
N PHE A 20 -13.74 18.81 -19.63
CA PHE A 20 -14.13 17.79 -18.66
C PHE A 20 -14.80 18.37 -17.42
N SER A 21 -14.27 19.47 -16.87
CA SER A 21 -14.89 20.23 -15.76
C SER A 21 -16.04 21.16 -16.18
N GLY A 22 -16.37 21.18 -17.47
CA GLY A 22 -17.34 22.10 -18.07
C GLY A 22 -18.79 21.79 -17.69
N LYS A 23 -19.71 22.50 -18.34
CA LYS A 23 -21.17 22.35 -18.13
C LYS A 23 -21.83 21.35 -19.07
N GLU A 24 -21.07 20.84 -20.04
CA GLU A 24 -21.55 19.88 -21.04
C GLU A 24 -21.26 18.45 -20.58
N ALA A 25 -22.25 17.57 -20.76
CA ALA A 25 -22.10 16.16 -20.47
C ALA A 25 -21.33 15.46 -21.59
N ILE A 26 -20.37 14.62 -21.22
CA ILE A 26 -19.51 13.89 -22.16
C ILE A 26 -19.92 12.42 -22.13
N SER A 27 -20.32 11.88 -23.28
CA SER A 27 -20.69 10.46 -23.40
C SER A 27 -19.47 9.54 -23.23
N PRO A 28 -19.60 8.35 -22.62
CA PRO A 28 -18.51 7.36 -22.56
C PRO A 28 -17.95 6.95 -23.93
N ASN A 29 -18.76 7.06 -25.00
CA ASN A 29 -18.37 6.69 -26.36
C ASN A 29 -17.78 7.86 -27.17
N ASP A 30 -17.58 9.03 -26.55
CA ASP A 30 -17.12 10.23 -27.26
C ASP A 30 -15.63 10.12 -27.63
N PRO A 31 -15.21 10.48 -28.86
CA PRO A 31 -13.80 10.52 -29.24
C PRO A 31 -12.94 11.48 -28.40
N PHE A 32 -13.56 12.38 -27.65
CA PHE A 32 -12.94 13.21 -26.61
C PHE A 32 -11.97 12.41 -25.72
N TRP A 33 -12.36 11.21 -25.28
CA TRP A 33 -11.55 10.41 -24.36
C TRP A 33 -10.21 9.99 -24.96
N ASN A 34 -10.14 9.77 -26.27
CA ASN A 34 -8.87 9.44 -26.93
C ASN A 34 -7.87 10.59 -26.87
N GLN A 35 -8.37 11.83 -26.95
CA GLN A 35 -7.53 13.03 -26.85
C GLN A 35 -7.17 13.33 -25.40
N LEU A 36 -8.15 13.27 -24.49
CA LEU A 36 -7.89 13.50 -23.07
C LEU A 36 -6.89 12.46 -22.54
N LEU A 37 -7.06 11.17 -22.82
CA LEU A 37 -6.25 10.09 -22.25
C LEU A 37 -4.91 9.86 -22.96
N SER A 38 -4.58 10.61 -24.01
CA SER A 38 -3.29 10.52 -24.71
C SER A 38 -2.27 11.56 -24.24
N PHE A 39 -2.45 12.15 -23.05
CA PHE A 39 -1.46 13.05 -22.48
C PHE A 39 -0.21 12.29 -22.02
N THR A 40 0.96 12.90 -22.24
CA THR A 40 2.22 12.45 -21.63
C THR A 40 2.61 13.44 -20.54
N PHE A 41 2.82 12.94 -19.33
CA PHE A 41 3.13 13.74 -18.16
C PHE A 41 4.49 13.32 -17.58
N ALA A 42 5.32 14.30 -17.23
CA ALA A 42 6.53 14.02 -16.46
C ALA A 42 6.12 13.77 -15.00
N PRO A 43 6.43 12.60 -14.41
CA PRO A 43 6.13 12.32 -13.01
C PRO A 43 6.56 13.45 -12.08
N PRO A 44 5.79 13.72 -11.00
CA PRO A 44 6.41 14.37 -9.87
C PRO A 44 7.53 13.46 -9.36
N HIS A 45 8.67 13.99 -8.95
CA HIS A 45 9.81 13.22 -8.41
C HIS A 45 10.05 13.50 -6.93
N SER A 46 9.40 14.54 -6.40
CA SER A 46 9.51 14.98 -5.02
C SER A 46 8.14 15.31 -4.43
N CYS A 47 8.07 15.40 -3.10
CA CYS A 47 6.90 15.89 -2.39
C CYS A 47 6.50 17.31 -2.84
N ALA A 48 7.48 18.15 -3.21
CA ALA A 48 7.21 19.48 -3.75
C ALA A 48 6.48 19.39 -5.10
N ASP A 49 6.90 18.48 -5.99
CA ASP A 49 6.25 18.28 -7.29
C ASP A 49 4.82 17.73 -7.14
N CYS A 50 4.58 16.85 -6.16
CA CYS A 50 3.23 16.36 -5.85
C CYS A 50 2.32 17.50 -5.38
N ARG A 51 2.81 18.40 -4.52
CA ARG A 51 2.05 19.59 -4.09
C ARG A 51 1.77 20.53 -5.25
N LEU A 52 2.76 20.74 -6.12
CA LEU A 52 2.58 21.55 -7.33
C LEU A 52 1.53 20.95 -8.27
N LEU A 53 1.51 19.61 -8.42
CA LEU A 53 0.46 18.94 -9.18
C LEU A 53 -0.92 19.22 -8.56
N GLU A 54 -1.09 19.00 -7.26
CA GLU A 54 -2.35 19.24 -6.56
C GLU A 54 -2.81 20.69 -6.70
N ASP A 55 -1.92 21.66 -6.50
CA ASP A 55 -2.20 23.09 -6.68
C ASP A 55 -2.53 23.46 -8.14
N SER A 56 -1.95 22.73 -9.11
CA SER A 56 -2.21 22.97 -10.53
C SER A 56 -3.60 22.50 -10.96
N ILE A 57 -4.06 21.36 -10.45
CA ILE A 57 -5.35 20.75 -10.84
C ILE A 57 -6.52 21.24 -9.98
N ARG A 58 -6.25 21.81 -8.80
CA ARG A 58 -7.29 22.24 -7.85
C ARG A 58 -8.39 23.12 -8.44
N PRO A 59 -8.11 24.17 -9.25
CA PRO A 59 -9.18 25.00 -9.82
C PRO A 59 -10.14 24.21 -10.72
N MET A 60 -9.62 23.20 -11.44
CA MET A 60 -10.40 22.33 -12.31
C MET A 60 -11.24 21.33 -11.50
N LEU A 61 -10.70 20.81 -10.39
CA LEU A 61 -11.44 19.95 -9.47
C LEU A 61 -12.54 20.71 -8.72
N ASP A 62 -12.28 21.96 -8.31
CA ASP A 62 -13.29 22.85 -7.72
C ASP A 62 -14.44 23.12 -8.70
N ALA A 63 -14.12 23.36 -9.99
CA ALA A 63 -15.13 23.53 -11.03
C ALA A 63 -15.94 22.23 -11.24
N LEU A 64 -15.24 21.10 -11.35
CA LEU A 64 -15.84 19.77 -11.53
C LEU A 64 -16.77 19.40 -10.37
N LEU A 65 -16.40 19.71 -9.12
CA LEU A 65 -17.23 19.45 -7.93
C LEU A 65 -18.65 20.04 -8.06
N ASN A 66 -18.73 21.23 -8.68
CA ASN A 66 -19.97 21.97 -8.85
C ASN A 66 -20.75 21.54 -10.11
N THR A 67 -20.06 21.16 -11.18
CA THR A 67 -20.70 20.82 -12.46
C THR A 67 -21.05 19.34 -12.59
N ASN A 68 -20.28 18.44 -11.96
CA ASN A 68 -20.43 17.00 -12.09
C ASN A 68 -21.81 16.43 -11.67
N PRO A 69 -22.49 16.93 -10.60
CA PRO A 69 -23.85 16.49 -10.29
C PRO A 69 -24.86 16.72 -11.42
N LEU A 70 -24.56 17.64 -12.35
CA LEU A 70 -25.39 17.91 -13.53
C LEU A 70 -24.91 17.13 -14.76
N THR A 71 -23.59 17.04 -14.97
CA THR A 71 -23.00 16.50 -16.19
C THR A 71 -22.79 14.99 -16.15
N GLY A 72 -22.52 14.39 -14.99
CA GLY A 72 -22.18 12.97 -14.85
C GLY A 72 -20.84 12.61 -15.51
N ASN A 73 -19.93 13.58 -15.68
CA ASN A 73 -18.67 13.38 -16.40
C ASN A 73 -17.73 12.40 -15.66
N VAL A 74 -17.76 12.35 -14.32
CA VAL A 74 -16.99 11.38 -13.52
C VAL A 74 -17.51 9.96 -13.72
N ALA A 75 -18.83 9.76 -13.71
CA ALA A 75 -19.43 8.46 -14.01
C ALA A 75 -19.07 7.99 -15.43
N SER A 76 -19.03 8.93 -16.38
CA SER A 76 -18.61 8.63 -17.75
C SER A 76 -17.12 8.24 -17.84
N LEU A 77 -16.22 8.94 -17.15
CA LEU A 77 -14.81 8.56 -17.04
C LEU A 77 -14.65 7.16 -16.43
N ILE A 78 -15.42 6.84 -15.39
CA ILE A 78 -15.41 5.51 -14.76
C ILE A 78 -15.81 4.44 -15.78
N LYS A 79 -16.88 4.65 -16.55
CA LYS A 79 -17.31 3.71 -17.58
C LYS A 79 -16.24 3.50 -18.65
N VAL A 80 -15.56 4.57 -19.09
CA VAL A 80 -14.42 4.45 -20.02
C VAL A 80 -13.29 3.65 -19.40
N PHE A 81 -12.94 3.90 -18.14
CA PHE A 81 -11.94 3.11 -17.43
C PHE A 81 -12.33 1.63 -17.33
N LEU A 82 -13.59 1.30 -17.02
CA LEU A 82 -14.08 -0.08 -16.94
C LEU A 82 -14.04 -0.82 -18.29
N ILE A 83 -14.35 -0.13 -19.39
CA ILE A 83 -14.17 -0.68 -20.74
C ILE A 83 -12.69 -0.99 -20.97
N HIS A 84 -11.82 -0.02 -20.69
CA HIS A 84 -10.38 -0.18 -20.86
C HIS A 84 -9.77 -1.26 -19.95
N SER A 85 -10.25 -1.43 -18.72
CA SER A 85 -9.75 -2.46 -17.80
C SER A 85 -10.15 -3.86 -18.26
N SER A 86 -11.36 -4.02 -18.79
CA SER A 86 -11.86 -5.32 -19.27
C SER A 86 -11.05 -5.90 -20.44
N GLU A 87 -10.52 -5.04 -21.31
CA GLU A 87 -9.70 -5.44 -22.46
C GLU A 87 -8.20 -5.44 -22.14
N LEU A 88 -7.80 -5.01 -20.94
CA LEU A 88 -6.39 -4.82 -20.57
C LEU A 88 -5.59 -6.11 -20.65
N LYS A 89 -6.18 -7.25 -20.25
CA LYS A 89 -5.53 -8.57 -20.37
C LYS A 89 -5.20 -8.91 -21.83
N ALA A 90 -6.15 -8.66 -22.75
CA ALA A 90 -5.95 -8.86 -24.18
C ALA A 90 -4.92 -7.87 -24.74
N ALA A 91 -4.95 -6.61 -24.30
CA ALA A 91 -3.98 -5.59 -24.72
C ALA A 91 -2.54 -5.93 -24.30
N VAL A 92 -2.35 -6.52 -23.12
CA VAL A 92 -1.03 -7.00 -22.65
C VAL A 92 -0.52 -8.13 -23.55
N GLN A 93 -1.38 -9.08 -23.92
CA GLN A 93 -1.04 -10.19 -24.82
C GLN A 93 -0.70 -9.70 -26.24
N CYS A 94 -1.42 -8.70 -26.75
CA CYS A 94 -1.21 -8.10 -28.06
C CYS A 94 -0.11 -7.01 -28.08
N GLU A 95 0.56 -6.77 -26.94
CA GLU A 95 1.59 -5.74 -26.77
C GLU A 95 1.14 -4.31 -27.13
N ASN A 96 -0.15 -4.01 -26.99
CA ASN A 96 -0.73 -2.72 -27.34
C ASN A 96 -0.40 -1.65 -26.27
N LYS A 97 0.76 -0.99 -26.44
CA LYS A 97 1.26 0.04 -25.52
C LYS A 97 0.32 1.23 -25.34
N VAL A 98 -0.39 1.63 -26.40
CA VAL A 98 -1.28 2.80 -26.37
C VAL A 98 -2.46 2.53 -25.45
N PHE A 99 -3.01 1.33 -25.51
CA PHE A 99 -4.16 0.96 -24.71
C PHE A 99 -3.84 0.88 -23.22
N ILE A 100 -2.73 0.22 -22.86
CA ILE A 100 -2.23 0.15 -21.47
C ILE A 100 -2.01 1.57 -20.92
N TRP A 101 -1.45 2.44 -21.76
CA TRP A 101 -1.18 3.82 -21.41
C TRP A 101 -2.45 4.65 -21.19
N GLN A 102 -3.45 4.53 -22.08
CA GLN A 102 -4.75 5.20 -21.89
C GLN A 102 -5.49 4.71 -20.65
N ALA A 103 -5.44 3.40 -20.36
CA ALA A 103 -6.01 2.82 -19.15
C ALA A 103 -5.30 3.34 -17.88
N HIS A 104 -3.98 3.50 -17.93
CA HIS A 104 -3.22 4.09 -16.83
C HIS A 104 -3.59 5.57 -16.62
N ASN A 105 -3.65 6.35 -17.71
CA ASN A 105 -3.99 7.76 -17.66
C ASN A 105 -5.41 8.03 -17.14
N SER A 106 -6.39 7.21 -17.53
CA SER A 106 -7.76 7.34 -17.02
C SER A 106 -7.82 7.05 -15.53
N LEU A 107 -7.10 6.01 -15.09
CA LEU A 107 -7.00 5.67 -13.68
C LEU A 107 -6.30 6.76 -12.86
N PHE A 108 -5.24 7.37 -13.40
CA PHE A 108 -4.55 8.47 -12.74
C PHE A 108 -5.45 9.69 -12.54
N ILE A 109 -6.19 10.08 -13.58
CA ILE A 109 -7.18 11.16 -13.46
C ILE A 109 -8.23 10.80 -12.40
N LEU A 110 -8.75 9.57 -12.45
CA LEU A 110 -9.75 9.08 -11.51
C LEU A 110 -9.24 9.12 -10.06
N ARG A 111 -8.00 8.68 -9.80
CA ARG A 111 -7.39 8.76 -8.46
C ARG A 111 -7.33 10.19 -7.94
N CYS A 112 -6.90 11.14 -8.77
CA CYS A 112 -6.83 12.55 -8.38
C CYS A 112 -8.21 13.11 -8.01
N ILE A 113 -9.25 12.77 -8.79
CA ILE A 113 -10.64 13.18 -8.52
C ILE A 113 -11.16 12.56 -7.22
N LEU A 114 -11.00 11.23 -7.07
CA LEU A 114 -11.47 10.50 -5.88
C LEU A 114 -10.81 11.01 -4.61
N LYS A 115 -9.48 11.24 -4.65
CA LYS A 115 -8.73 11.82 -3.52
C LYS A 115 -9.33 13.17 -3.10
N TYR A 116 -9.53 14.07 -4.06
CA TYR A 116 -10.06 15.40 -3.78
C TYR A 116 -11.52 15.35 -3.27
N PHE A 117 -12.37 14.47 -3.79
CA PHE A 117 -13.74 14.30 -3.30
C PHE A 117 -13.77 13.75 -1.88
N ILE A 118 -12.91 12.78 -1.55
CA ILE A 118 -12.81 12.24 -0.18
C ILE A 118 -12.34 13.34 0.80
N GLU A 119 -11.31 14.11 0.43
CA GLU A 119 -10.76 15.19 1.25
C GLU A 119 -11.77 16.34 1.48
N THR A 120 -12.62 16.62 0.49
CA THR A 120 -13.52 17.79 0.50
C THR A 120 -14.93 17.45 1.02
N LEU A 121 -15.48 16.30 0.62
CA LEU A 121 -16.87 15.93 0.88
C LEU A 121 -17.02 14.76 1.87
N GLY A 122 -15.95 14.01 2.14
CA GLY A 122 -16.02 12.74 2.84
C GLY A 122 -16.70 11.64 2.02
N GLU A 123 -17.00 10.52 2.68
CA GLU A 123 -17.50 9.29 2.04
C GLU A 123 -18.83 9.47 1.29
N GLU A 124 -19.87 9.90 2.00
CA GLU A 124 -21.23 9.98 1.45
C GLU A 124 -21.31 10.98 0.30
N GLY A 125 -20.56 12.08 0.38
CA GLY A 125 -20.51 13.08 -0.67
C GLY A 125 -19.73 12.61 -1.89
N MET A 126 -18.62 11.87 -1.70
CA MET A 126 -17.89 11.24 -2.80
C MET A 126 -18.77 10.24 -3.55
N ILE A 127 -19.49 9.35 -2.83
CA ILE A 127 -20.38 8.37 -3.45
C ILE A 127 -21.45 9.07 -4.30
N LYS A 128 -22.07 10.15 -3.79
CA LYS A 128 -23.06 10.92 -4.55
C LYS A 128 -22.49 11.52 -5.84
N GLN A 129 -21.21 11.91 -5.86
CA GLN A 129 -20.56 12.42 -7.07
C GLN A 129 -20.31 11.33 -8.14
N LEU A 130 -20.50 10.05 -7.82
CA LEU A 130 -20.38 8.95 -8.79
C LEU A 130 -21.69 8.65 -9.52
N GLU A 131 -22.78 9.36 -9.19
CA GLU A 131 -24.07 9.14 -9.82
C GLU A 131 -24.04 9.51 -11.31
N ASP A 132 -24.56 8.61 -12.16
CA ASP A 132 -24.77 8.91 -13.58
C ASP A 132 -26.07 9.70 -13.78
N ALA A 133 -25.98 11.01 -13.53
CA ALA A 133 -27.10 11.94 -13.63
C ALA A 133 -27.75 11.99 -15.03
N GLN A 134 -27.02 11.62 -16.09
CA GLN A 134 -27.53 11.66 -17.47
C GLN A 134 -28.27 10.37 -17.82
N LEU A 135 -27.67 9.21 -17.52
CA LEU A 135 -28.32 7.92 -17.71
C LEU A 135 -29.61 7.85 -16.90
N ASN A 136 -29.57 8.23 -15.62
CA ASN A 136 -30.72 8.17 -14.72
C ASN A 136 -31.87 9.07 -15.17
N LYS A 137 -31.58 10.19 -15.87
CA LYS A 137 -32.61 11.05 -16.49
C LYS A 137 -33.18 10.45 -17.78
N SER A 138 -32.34 9.82 -18.58
CA SER A 138 -32.74 9.25 -19.88
C SER A 138 -33.46 7.90 -19.77
N ASP A 139 -33.06 7.07 -18.81
CA ASP A 139 -33.60 5.72 -18.59
C ASP A 139 -33.68 5.43 -17.07
N PRO A 140 -34.79 5.82 -16.42
CA PRO A 140 -34.97 5.62 -14.98
C PRO A 140 -35.08 4.13 -14.57
N GLN A 141 -35.36 3.23 -15.51
CA GLN A 141 -35.53 1.80 -15.21
C GLN A 141 -34.18 1.08 -15.10
N ASN A 142 -33.15 1.58 -15.80
CA ASN A 142 -31.77 1.08 -15.74
C ASN A 142 -30.84 2.00 -14.95
N ALA A 143 -31.39 2.77 -14.00
CA ALA A 143 -30.61 3.68 -13.18
C ALA A 143 -29.44 2.95 -12.50
N CYS A 144 -28.23 3.49 -12.66
CA CYS A 144 -27.03 2.91 -12.07
C CYS A 144 -26.80 3.53 -10.69
N GLU A 145 -26.92 2.71 -9.65
CA GLU A 145 -26.62 3.15 -8.29
C GLU A 145 -25.13 3.49 -8.16
N PRO A 146 -24.77 4.63 -7.54
CA PRO A 146 -23.37 5.04 -7.41
C PRO A 146 -22.53 4.05 -6.61
N GLU A 147 -23.13 3.35 -5.64
CA GLU A 147 -22.48 2.32 -4.84
C GLU A 147 -22.11 1.09 -5.67
N LYS A 148 -22.97 0.71 -6.62
CA LYS A 148 -22.70 -0.36 -7.58
C LYS A 148 -21.58 0.03 -8.54
N LEU A 149 -21.59 1.26 -9.04
CA LEU A 149 -20.52 1.77 -9.89
C LEU A 149 -19.18 1.77 -9.15
N LEU A 150 -19.18 2.17 -7.88
CA LEU A 150 -17.99 2.11 -7.01
C LEU A 150 -17.53 0.68 -6.77
N GLU A 151 -18.44 -0.26 -6.53
CA GLU A 151 -18.11 -1.68 -6.40
C GLU A 151 -17.47 -2.24 -7.69
N ASP A 152 -18.01 -1.89 -8.86
CA ASP A 152 -17.46 -2.33 -10.14
C ASP A 152 -16.05 -1.75 -10.38
N VAL A 153 -15.79 -0.50 -9.96
CA VAL A 153 -14.43 0.09 -9.98
C VAL A 153 -13.48 -0.64 -9.05
N ILE A 154 -13.87 -0.87 -7.78
CA ILE A 154 -13.03 -1.57 -6.80
C ILE A 154 -12.70 -2.98 -7.30
N ASN A 155 -13.68 -3.69 -7.87
CA ASN A 155 -13.47 -5.01 -8.44
C ASN A 155 -12.49 -4.97 -9.61
N ALA A 156 -12.66 -4.04 -10.57
CA ALA A 156 -11.73 -3.89 -11.69
C ALA A 156 -10.29 -3.56 -11.25
N LEU A 157 -10.13 -2.74 -10.20
CA LEU A 157 -8.81 -2.43 -9.64
C LEU A 157 -8.15 -3.65 -9.01
N ILE A 158 -8.91 -4.47 -8.30
CA ILE A 158 -8.41 -5.72 -7.69
C ILE A 158 -8.04 -6.73 -8.79
N GLU A 159 -8.86 -6.87 -9.84
CA GLU A 159 -8.54 -7.70 -11.01
C GLU A 159 -7.25 -7.23 -11.71
N ILE A 160 -7.01 -5.91 -11.82
CA ILE A 160 -5.74 -5.37 -12.36
C ILE A 160 -4.55 -5.81 -11.51
N VAL A 161 -4.67 -5.79 -10.18
CA VAL A 161 -3.57 -6.18 -9.28
C VAL A 161 -3.32 -7.70 -9.32
N VAL A 162 -4.38 -8.48 -9.47
CA VAL A 162 -4.35 -9.94 -9.29
C VAL A 162 -4.12 -10.70 -10.60
N ASP A 163 -4.78 -10.30 -11.67
CA ASP A 163 -4.82 -11.09 -12.91
C ASP A 163 -3.81 -10.65 -13.97
N ILE A 164 -3.21 -9.47 -13.83
CA ILE A 164 -2.25 -8.93 -14.79
C ILE A 164 -0.84 -9.29 -14.37
N SER A 165 -0.09 -9.92 -15.28
CA SER A 165 1.32 -10.24 -15.05
C SER A 165 2.15 -8.97 -14.89
N LEU A 166 3.02 -8.97 -13.88
CA LEU A 166 3.87 -7.84 -13.56
C LEU A 166 5.11 -7.82 -14.48
N ASP A 167 5.08 -6.89 -15.43
CA ASP A 167 6.17 -6.61 -16.38
C ASP A 167 6.49 -5.11 -16.37
N ASN A 168 7.57 -4.70 -17.04
CA ASN A 168 7.96 -3.28 -17.13
C ASN A 168 6.84 -2.38 -17.67
N ARG A 169 5.97 -2.90 -18.54
CA ARG A 169 4.85 -2.18 -19.16
C ARG A 169 3.65 -2.03 -18.22
N THR A 170 3.39 -3.05 -17.41
CA THR A 170 2.20 -3.13 -16.54
C THR A 170 2.50 -2.60 -15.15
N TYR A 171 3.77 -2.44 -14.77
CA TYR A 171 4.21 -1.89 -13.47
C TYR A 171 3.56 -0.53 -13.16
N ALA A 172 3.35 0.34 -14.15
CA ALA A 172 2.72 1.65 -13.95
C ALA A 172 1.24 1.55 -13.58
N ILE A 173 0.48 0.73 -14.30
CA ILE A 173 -0.94 0.59 -14.06
C ILE A 173 -1.21 -0.20 -12.77
N THR A 174 -0.37 -1.17 -12.42
CA THR A 174 -0.51 -1.91 -11.15
C THR A 174 -0.23 -1.02 -9.94
N VAL A 175 0.82 -0.19 -9.99
CA VAL A 175 1.08 0.77 -8.91
C VAL A 175 -0.06 1.79 -8.79
N GLU A 176 -0.55 2.32 -9.91
CA GLU A 176 -1.66 3.27 -9.90
C GLU A 176 -2.95 2.64 -9.34
N ALA A 177 -3.21 1.36 -9.64
CA ALA A 177 -4.33 0.62 -9.07
C ALA A 177 -4.20 0.47 -7.55
N VAL A 178 -3.03 0.07 -7.05
CA VAL A 178 -2.77 -0.02 -5.60
C VAL A 178 -2.93 1.34 -4.92
N HIS A 179 -2.39 2.41 -5.50
CA HIS A 179 -2.58 3.76 -4.94
C HIS A 179 -4.05 4.18 -4.91
N THR A 180 -4.82 3.88 -5.97
CA THR A 180 -6.25 4.22 -6.02
C THR A 180 -7.04 3.47 -4.95
N LEU A 181 -6.72 2.19 -4.73
CA LEU A 181 -7.31 1.38 -3.66
C LEU A 181 -6.97 1.94 -2.26
N ILE A 182 -5.73 2.36 -2.03
CA ILE A 182 -5.32 3.02 -0.77
C ILE A 182 -6.08 4.35 -0.59
N VAL A 183 -6.22 5.15 -1.64
CA VAL A 183 -6.99 6.41 -1.60
C VAL A 183 -8.45 6.12 -1.20
N LEU A 184 -9.08 5.10 -1.76
CA LEU A 184 -10.44 4.72 -1.38
C LEU A 184 -10.53 4.27 0.09
N LEU A 185 -9.56 3.51 0.61
CA LEU A 185 -9.53 3.11 2.03
C LEU A 185 -9.17 4.27 2.97
N SER A 186 -8.58 5.35 2.47
CA SER A 186 -8.23 6.54 3.26
C SER A 186 -9.45 7.35 3.74
N VAL A 187 -10.66 7.01 3.29
CA VAL A 187 -11.94 7.58 3.77
C VAL A 187 -12.03 7.61 5.29
N GLN A 188 -11.45 6.63 5.99
CA GLN A 188 -11.43 6.57 7.45
C GLN A 188 -10.71 7.77 8.11
N MET A 189 -9.78 8.43 7.40
CA MET A 189 -9.10 9.63 7.91
C MET A 189 -10.03 10.85 7.97
N PHE A 190 -11.10 10.86 7.19
CA PHE A 190 -12.04 11.97 7.05
C PHE A 190 -13.43 11.65 7.65
N SER A 191 -13.59 10.45 8.24
CA SER A 191 -14.83 10.00 8.85
C SER A 191 -14.68 9.83 10.35
N SER A 192 -15.66 10.29 11.11
CA SER A 192 -15.79 10.01 12.55
C SER A 192 -16.45 8.67 12.84
N ARG A 193 -17.00 8.01 11.82
CA ARG A 193 -17.65 6.70 11.95
C ARG A 193 -16.61 5.57 11.99
N PRO A 194 -16.87 4.49 12.73
CA PRO A 194 -16.01 3.32 12.70
C PRO A 194 -16.05 2.64 11.31
N ALA A 195 -14.94 2.01 10.91
CA ALA A 195 -14.73 1.48 9.56
C ALA A 195 -15.73 0.38 9.16
N ASN A 196 -16.26 -0.38 10.12
CA ASN A 196 -17.32 -1.38 9.93
C ASN A 196 -18.64 -0.79 9.37
N LEU A 197 -18.89 0.51 9.57
CA LEU A 197 -20.08 1.21 9.10
C LEU A 197 -19.85 2.01 7.81
N SER A 198 -18.61 2.01 7.28
CA SER A 198 -18.29 2.67 6.02
C SER A 198 -18.81 1.83 4.85
N GLY A 199 -19.46 2.49 3.89
CA GLY A 199 -19.91 1.87 2.64
C GLY A 199 -18.73 1.35 1.81
N VAL A 200 -17.63 2.11 1.74
CA VAL A 200 -16.41 1.69 1.04
C VAL A 200 -15.82 0.43 1.68
N TYR A 201 -15.63 0.41 3.00
CA TYR A 201 -15.13 -0.78 3.70
C TYR A 201 -16.11 -1.96 3.59
N SER A 202 -17.42 -1.70 3.60
CA SER A 202 -18.43 -2.75 3.36
C SER A 202 -18.24 -3.41 1.99
N ILE A 203 -17.98 -2.63 0.93
CA ILE A 203 -17.68 -3.17 -0.41
C ILE A 203 -16.41 -4.04 -0.39
N PHE A 204 -15.33 -3.60 0.28
CA PHE A 204 -14.11 -4.40 0.38
C PHE A 204 -14.31 -5.71 1.15
N MET A 205 -15.08 -5.68 2.24
CA MET A 205 -15.23 -6.81 3.16
C MET A 205 -16.34 -7.79 2.77
N HIS A 206 -17.38 -7.33 2.09
CA HIS A 206 -18.59 -8.11 1.79
C HIS A 206 -19.04 -8.05 0.32
N GLY A 207 -18.42 -7.20 -0.51
CA GLY A 207 -18.77 -7.05 -1.93
C GLY A 207 -18.21 -8.16 -2.83
N LYS A 208 -18.40 -8.00 -4.14
CA LYS A 208 -17.94 -8.94 -5.19
C LYS A 208 -16.45 -9.27 -5.11
N CYS A 209 -15.64 -8.29 -4.71
CA CYS A 209 -14.18 -8.41 -4.68
C CYS A 209 -13.65 -9.42 -3.65
N THR A 210 -14.47 -9.85 -2.69
CA THR A 210 -14.12 -10.85 -1.67
C THR A 210 -13.69 -12.20 -2.25
N ILE A 211 -14.17 -12.54 -3.45
CA ILE A 211 -13.77 -13.74 -4.21
C ILE A 211 -12.25 -13.74 -4.45
N HIS A 212 -11.67 -12.56 -4.66
CA HIS A 212 -10.24 -12.39 -4.91
C HIS A 212 -9.41 -12.25 -3.63
N SER A 213 -10.00 -12.30 -2.43
CA SER A 213 -9.32 -12.00 -1.16
C SER A 213 -8.03 -12.80 -0.95
N LEU A 214 -8.09 -14.12 -1.11
CA LEU A 214 -6.95 -15.01 -0.95
C LEU A 214 -5.84 -14.72 -1.97
N LEU A 215 -6.23 -14.53 -3.23
CA LEU A 215 -5.28 -14.30 -4.31
C LEU A 215 -4.66 -12.90 -4.22
N LEU A 216 -5.44 -11.90 -3.80
CA LEU A 216 -4.97 -10.55 -3.54
C LEU A 216 -3.92 -10.52 -2.44
N VAL A 217 -4.19 -11.13 -1.28
CA VAL A 217 -3.21 -11.21 -0.18
C VAL A 217 -1.93 -11.89 -0.66
N LYS A 218 -2.05 -13.01 -1.38
CA LYS A 218 -0.89 -13.70 -1.98
C LYS A 218 -0.08 -12.78 -2.90
N THR A 219 -0.73 -12.09 -3.84
CA THR A 219 -0.04 -11.22 -4.81
C THR A 219 0.63 -10.03 -4.12
N LEU A 220 -0.02 -9.41 -3.14
CA LEU A 220 0.57 -8.30 -2.36
C LEU A 220 1.81 -8.76 -1.58
N PHE A 221 1.76 -9.96 -0.98
CA PHE A 221 2.94 -10.56 -0.34
C PHE A 221 4.06 -10.84 -1.33
N GLN A 222 3.74 -11.39 -2.49
CA GLN A 222 4.75 -11.67 -3.51
C GLN A 222 5.41 -10.37 -4.00
N ASN A 223 4.62 -9.31 -4.23
CA ASN A 223 5.15 -7.99 -4.57
C ASN A 223 6.07 -7.44 -3.49
N TYR A 224 5.69 -7.62 -2.22
CA TYR A 224 6.50 -7.24 -1.08
C TYR A 224 7.80 -8.06 -1.01
N CYS A 225 7.76 -9.38 -1.11
CA CYS A 225 8.95 -10.24 -1.06
C CYS A 225 9.90 -10.02 -2.26
N ASN A 226 9.35 -9.77 -3.45
CA ASN A 226 10.15 -9.62 -4.67
C ASN A 226 10.96 -8.31 -4.70
N GLN A 227 10.55 -7.29 -3.94
CA GLN A 227 11.23 -5.99 -3.86
C GLN A 227 11.61 -5.44 -5.24
N GLN A 228 10.71 -5.58 -6.23
CA GLN A 228 11.00 -5.23 -7.61
C GLN A 228 11.23 -3.72 -7.72
N LYS A 229 12.43 -3.37 -8.19
CA LYS A 229 12.80 -1.99 -8.46
C LYS A 229 11.98 -1.45 -9.61
N CYS A 230 11.57 -0.19 -9.49
CA CYS A 230 10.89 0.54 -10.53
C CYS A 230 11.70 0.50 -11.85
N PRO A 231 11.15 -0.10 -12.93
CA PRO A 231 11.87 -0.31 -14.20
C PRO A 231 12.38 0.97 -14.86
N HIS A 232 11.67 2.08 -14.65
CA HIS A 232 11.91 3.36 -15.31
C HIS A 232 12.53 4.43 -14.40
N CYS A 233 12.98 4.06 -13.21
CA CYS A 233 13.57 5.01 -12.26
C CYS A 233 15.04 5.37 -12.58
N VAL A 234 15.64 4.78 -13.63
CA VAL A 234 17.06 4.99 -14.01
C VAL A 234 17.23 5.77 -15.33
N THR A 235 16.18 5.98 -16.13
CA THR A 235 16.27 6.68 -17.42
C THR A 235 15.50 8.00 -17.42
N ALA A 236 16.04 9.01 -16.74
CA ALA A 236 15.62 10.41 -16.90
C ALA A 236 15.89 10.99 -18.31
N ALA A 237 16.50 10.23 -19.22
CA ALA A 237 16.84 10.69 -20.58
C ALA A 237 15.74 10.44 -21.63
N GLU A 238 14.82 9.51 -21.40
CA GLU A 238 13.79 9.15 -22.38
C GLU A 238 12.44 8.91 -21.69
N GLY A 239 11.71 10.00 -21.42
CA GLY A 239 10.25 9.95 -21.21
C GLY A 239 9.75 9.16 -19.98
N GLY A 240 9.90 9.76 -18.80
CA GLY A 240 8.95 9.83 -17.67
C GLY A 240 8.12 8.60 -17.25
N SER A 241 8.35 8.12 -16.02
CA SER A 241 7.48 7.16 -15.32
C SER A 241 6.77 7.80 -14.13
N ILE A 242 5.44 7.94 -14.25
CA ILE A 242 4.45 8.54 -13.32
C ILE A 242 4.58 8.08 -11.85
N ILE A 243 5.25 6.95 -11.64
CA ILE A 243 5.23 6.15 -10.41
C ILE A 243 6.20 6.65 -9.33
N ALA A 244 7.33 7.23 -9.73
CA ALA A 244 8.48 7.41 -8.84
C ALA A 244 8.27 8.47 -7.74
N GLY A 245 7.70 9.65 -8.04
CA GLY A 245 7.49 10.66 -7.00
C GLY A 245 6.11 10.70 -6.36
N LEU A 246 5.10 10.02 -6.92
CA LEU A 246 3.87 9.74 -6.15
C LEU A 246 4.19 8.95 -4.86
N ALA A 247 5.14 8.01 -4.94
CA ALA A 247 5.61 7.24 -3.81
C ALA A 247 6.30 8.09 -2.73
N THR A 248 7.10 9.09 -3.14
CA THR A 248 7.80 9.99 -2.21
C THR A 248 6.85 10.97 -1.50
N GLY A 249 5.76 11.38 -2.17
CA GLY A 249 4.77 12.29 -1.60
C GLY A 249 3.94 11.64 -0.48
N ILE A 250 3.48 10.41 -0.71
CA ILE A 250 2.71 9.64 0.28
C ILE A 250 3.62 9.21 1.46
N TRP A 251 4.87 8.84 1.18
CA TRP A 251 5.81 8.43 2.24
C TRP A 251 6.13 9.57 3.21
N ASN A 252 6.37 10.79 2.72
CA ASN A 252 6.63 11.95 3.59
C ASN A 252 5.40 12.41 4.40
N ILE A 253 4.18 12.12 3.91
CA ILE A 253 2.92 12.41 4.62
C ILE A 253 2.64 11.35 5.69
N LEU A 254 2.98 10.08 5.43
CA LEU A 254 2.87 9.00 6.43
C LEU A 254 4.03 9.00 7.44
N SER A 255 5.21 9.51 7.08
CA SER A 255 6.35 9.73 7.98
C SER A 255 6.26 11.09 8.71
N LEU A 256 5.07 11.47 9.17
CA LEU A 256 4.74 12.76 9.80
C LEU A 256 5.41 12.96 11.19
N SER A 257 6.66 12.54 11.35
CA SER A 257 7.42 12.68 12.60
C SER A 257 8.94 12.85 12.43
N THR A 258 9.51 12.91 11.22
CA THR A 258 10.97 13.12 11.04
C THR A 258 11.31 14.33 10.19
N VAL A 259 11.08 15.53 10.75
CA VAL A 259 11.45 16.83 10.14
C VAL A 259 12.98 17.07 10.06
N HIS A 260 13.83 16.15 10.55
CA HIS A 260 15.28 16.40 10.72
C HIS A 260 16.24 15.30 10.22
N GLN A 261 15.95 14.60 9.12
CA GLN A 261 16.97 13.78 8.47
C GLN A 261 17.21 14.20 7.02
N GLU A 262 18.48 14.41 6.67
CA GLU A 262 18.96 14.66 5.31
C GLU A 262 18.42 13.57 4.36
N PRO A 263 18.13 13.91 3.08
CA PRO A 263 17.60 12.93 2.14
C PRO A 263 18.60 11.79 1.96
N PRO A 264 18.22 10.53 2.24
CA PRO A 264 19.10 9.40 2.02
C PRO A 264 19.45 9.33 0.53
N LYS A 265 20.73 9.08 0.24
CA LYS A 265 21.25 8.88 -1.13
C LYS A 265 20.32 7.91 -1.86
N SER A 266 19.85 8.33 -3.04
CA SER A 266 18.80 7.69 -3.84
C SER A 266 19.05 6.20 -4.08
N GLU A 267 18.59 5.35 -3.15
CA GLU A 267 18.41 3.94 -3.41
C GLU A 267 17.23 3.77 -4.38
N PRO A 268 17.30 2.82 -5.33
CA PRO A 268 16.22 2.58 -6.27
C PRO A 268 14.96 2.15 -5.52
N MET A 269 13.97 3.05 -5.48
CA MET A 269 12.75 2.89 -4.67
C MET A 269 11.94 1.67 -5.10
N THR A 270 11.63 0.79 -4.13
CA THR A 270 10.74 -0.37 -4.29
C THR A 270 9.29 0.03 -4.06
N VAL A 271 8.81 0.97 -4.89
CA VAL A 271 7.49 1.62 -4.74
C VAL A 271 6.36 0.60 -4.61
N LEU A 272 6.24 -0.34 -5.55
CA LEU A 272 5.17 -1.32 -5.54
C LEU A 272 5.20 -2.21 -4.29
N ALA A 273 6.38 -2.59 -3.80
CA ALA A 273 6.52 -3.42 -2.61
C ALA A 273 5.99 -2.71 -1.36
N ASN A 274 6.40 -1.45 -1.16
CA ASN A 274 5.98 -0.65 -0.01
C ASN A 274 4.48 -0.34 -0.06
N GLN A 275 3.96 0.00 -1.23
CA GLN A 275 2.52 0.29 -1.40
C GLN A 275 1.68 -0.97 -1.26
N SER A 276 2.16 -2.12 -1.72
CA SER A 276 1.48 -3.40 -1.53
C SER A 276 1.41 -3.78 -0.05
N LEU A 277 2.50 -3.53 0.70
CA LEU A 277 2.52 -3.74 2.14
C LEU A 277 1.53 -2.82 2.86
N LEU A 278 1.53 -1.52 2.56
CA LEU A 278 0.56 -0.56 3.11
C LEU A 278 -0.87 -0.99 2.86
N PHE A 279 -1.18 -1.33 1.62
CA PHE A 279 -2.51 -1.76 1.23
C PHE A 279 -2.94 -3.03 1.97
N LEU A 280 -2.03 -4.02 2.08
CA LEU A 280 -2.27 -5.24 2.84
C LEU A 280 -2.55 -4.93 4.33
N LEU A 281 -1.75 -4.06 4.94
CA LEU A 281 -1.92 -3.68 6.35
C LEU A 281 -3.27 -2.97 6.60
N LEU A 282 -3.71 -2.11 5.67
CA LEU A 282 -5.02 -1.46 5.76
C LEU A 282 -6.14 -2.50 5.69
N LEU A 283 -6.08 -3.43 4.73
CA LEU A 283 -7.10 -4.47 4.58
C LEU A 283 -7.20 -5.37 5.81
N VAL A 284 -6.08 -5.68 6.47
CA VAL A 284 -6.04 -6.66 7.57
C VAL A 284 -6.39 -6.07 8.93
N ASN A 285 -6.11 -4.79 9.16
CA ASN A 285 -6.23 -4.15 10.46
C ASN A 285 -7.58 -3.44 10.69
N HIS A 286 -8.38 -3.25 9.65
CA HIS A 286 -9.74 -2.73 9.77
C HIS A 286 -10.78 -3.87 9.82
N CYS A 287 -11.95 -3.57 10.40
CA CYS A 287 -13.07 -4.51 10.53
C CYS A 287 -12.70 -5.84 11.23
N THR A 288 -11.98 -5.76 12.36
CA THR A 288 -11.49 -6.93 13.10
C THR A 288 -12.48 -7.49 14.13
N ASN A 289 -13.66 -6.90 14.28
CA ASN A 289 -14.64 -7.31 15.29
C ASN A 289 -15.39 -8.57 14.85
N GLU A 290 -15.24 -9.66 15.62
CA GLU A 290 -15.86 -10.97 15.32
C GLU A 290 -17.40 -10.95 15.25
N LYS A 291 -18.05 -9.93 15.83
CA LYS A 291 -19.51 -9.83 15.90
C LYS A 291 -20.17 -9.33 14.60
N GLU A 292 -19.43 -8.67 13.72
CA GLU A 292 -19.99 -7.93 12.57
C GLU A 292 -19.58 -8.53 11.20
N GLY A 293 -18.78 -9.58 11.21
CA GLY A 293 -18.30 -10.26 10.00
C GLY A 293 -16.81 -10.60 10.13
N LYS A 294 -16.40 -11.75 9.58
CA LYS A 294 -14.98 -12.11 9.54
C LYS A 294 -14.30 -11.38 8.37
N ASN A 295 -13.27 -10.59 8.66
CA ASN A 295 -12.44 -9.99 7.62
C ASN A 295 -11.75 -11.09 6.78
N PRO A 296 -12.07 -11.23 5.48
CA PRO A 296 -11.56 -12.32 4.65
C PRO A 296 -10.05 -12.18 4.38
N TYR A 297 -9.54 -10.96 4.21
CA TYR A 297 -8.11 -10.71 3.98
C TYR A 297 -7.27 -11.04 5.21
N ARG A 298 -7.79 -10.72 6.40
CA ARG A 298 -7.17 -11.10 7.68
C ARG A 298 -7.14 -12.62 7.85
N GLY A 299 -8.23 -13.31 7.51
CA GLY A 299 -8.28 -14.76 7.49
C GLY A 299 -7.18 -15.35 6.59
N ALA A 300 -7.08 -14.85 5.35
CA ALA A 300 -6.06 -15.29 4.39
C ALA A 300 -4.62 -15.00 4.86
N LEU A 301 -4.37 -13.85 5.49
CA LEU A 301 -3.04 -13.51 6.06
C LEU A 301 -2.64 -14.48 7.18
N LEU A 302 -3.58 -14.97 7.97
CA LEU A 302 -3.25 -15.80 9.13
C LEU A 302 -3.21 -17.30 8.81
N SER A 303 -3.76 -17.72 7.67
CA SER A 303 -3.87 -19.12 7.27
C SER A 303 -2.83 -19.60 6.23
N PHE A 304 -1.96 -18.72 5.70
CA PHE A 304 -1.01 -19.15 4.67
C PHE A 304 0.04 -20.13 5.19
N SER A 305 0.54 -20.97 4.27
CA SER A 305 1.49 -22.04 4.54
C SER A 305 2.75 -21.91 3.68
N ASN A 306 3.81 -22.61 4.07
CA ASN A 306 5.08 -22.61 3.32
C ASN A 306 4.91 -23.28 1.93
N SER A 307 5.51 -22.72 0.88
CA SER A 307 5.61 -23.37 -0.43
C SER A 307 6.41 -24.67 -0.38
N ASN A 308 7.38 -24.75 0.53
CA ASN A 308 8.36 -25.84 0.59
C ASN A 308 7.89 -27.00 1.49
N SER A 309 6.75 -26.88 2.19
CA SER A 309 6.20 -27.98 2.97
C SER A 309 5.43 -28.95 2.05
N THR A 310 5.93 -30.19 1.98
CA THR A 310 5.29 -31.33 1.29
C THR A 310 4.11 -31.92 2.07
N CYS A 311 3.64 -31.27 3.14
CA CYS A 311 2.48 -31.74 3.89
C CYS A 311 1.23 -31.66 3.01
N GLU A 312 0.67 -32.84 2.69
CA GLU A 312 -0.64 -32.95 2.07
C GLU A 312 -1.67 -32.29 2.98
N MET A 313 -2.23 -31.17 2.50
CA MET A 313 -3.27 -30.45 3.23
C MET A 313 -4.52 -31.35 3.34
N PRO A 314 -5.15 -31.47 4.52
CA PRO A 314 -6.47 -32.07 4.62
C PRO A 314 -7.45 -31.31 3.71
N LYS A 315 -8.35 -32.03 3.02
CA LYS A 315 -9.27 -31.50 1.99
C LYS A 315 -10.19 -30.35 2.46
N GLU A 316 -10.22 -30.06 3.76
CA GLU A 316 -10.96 -28.96 4.39
C GLU A 316 -10.17 -27.63 4.42
N SER A 317 -8.88 -27.65 4.08
CA SER A 317 -7.98 -26.48 4.08
C SER A 317 -7.62 -26.00 2.67
N MET A 318 -8.60 -25.99 1.76
CA MET A 318 -8.46 -25.43 0.41
C MET A 318 -8.37 -23.89 0.39
N GLU A 319 -8.56 -23.22 1.52
CA GLU A 319 -8.60 -21.75 1.62
C GLU A 319 -7.27 -21.12 2.05
N ALA A 320 -6.15 -21.84 1.98
CA ALA A 320 -4.83 -21.31 2.34
C ALA A 320 -3.91 -21.24 1.12
N PHE A 321 -3.34 -20.07 0.85
CA PHE A 321 -2.31 -19.93 -0.18
C PHE A 321 -0.92 -20.34 0.34
N LYS A 322 -0.02 -20.67 -0.59
CA LYS A 322 1.38 -20.99 -0.30
C LYS A 322 2.30 -19.82 -0.64
N LEU A 323 3.25 -19.54 0.24
CA LEU A 323 4.29 -18.51 0.07
C LEU A 323 5.65 -19.06 0.52
N ASP A 324 6.72 -18.61 -0.11
CA ASP A 324 8.08 -18.94 0.31
C ASP A 324 8.45 -18.21 1.61
N TYR A 325 8.65 -18.99 2.67
CA TYR A 325 9.00 -18.46 3.98
C TYR A 325 10.42 -17.88 4.01
N ASP A 326 11.35 -18.43 3.22
CA ASP A 326 12.75 -17.98 3.21
C ASP A 326 12.85 -16.57 2.60
N ALA A 327 12.17 -16.36 1.47
CA ALA A 327 12.07 -15.05 0.81
C ALA A 327 11.38 -14.02 1.71
N LEU A 328 10.29 -14.40 2.38
CA LEU A 328 9.57 -13.53 3.31
C LEU A 328 10.46 -13.13 4.50
N PHE A 329 11.10 -14.10 5.15
CA PHE A 329 11.96 -13.88 6.30
C PHE A 329 13.13 -12.94 5.97
N THR A 330 13.80 -13.18 4.83
CA THR A 330 14.89 -12.32 4.35
C THR A 330 14.41 -10.89 4.11
N THR A 331 13.24 -10.72 3.50
CA THR A 331 12.66 -9.40 3.21
C THR A 331 12.29 -8.65 4.49
N LEU A 332 11.65 -9.32 5.46
CA LEU A 332 11.32 -8.75 6.76
C LEU A 332 12.57 -8.27 7.49
N CYS A 333 13.64 -9.08 7.51
CA CYS A 333 14.89 -8.71 8.18
C CYS A 333 15.54 -7.46 7.55
N ASN A 334 15.49 -7.34 6.22
CA ASN A 334 16.08 -6.21 5.50
C ASN A 334 15.32 -4.89 5.68
N THR A 335 13.99 -4.96 5.84
CA THR A 335 13.10 -3.78 5.88
C THR A 335 12.55 -3.49 7.28
N LEU A 336 13.03 -4.17 8.32
CA LEU A 336 12.54 -4.03 9.71
C LEU A 336 12.69 -2.62 10.32
N LYS A 337 13.43 -1.74 9.66
CA LYS A 337 13.55 -0.33 10.04
C LYS A 337 12.26 0.45 9.81
N ASP A 338 11.39 -0.03 8.92
CA ASP A 338 10.16 0.63 8.54
C ASP A 338 8.99 0.22 9.47
N ASP A 339 8.20 1.20 9.92
CA ASP A 339 7.04 1.02 10.82
C ASP A 339 6.08 -0.07 10.33
N GLN A 340 5.84 -0.10 9.02
CA GLN A 340 4.93 -1.02 8.35
C GLN A 340 5.42 -2.47 8.43
N THR A 341 6.72 -2.68 8.18
CA THR A 341 7.34 -4.00 8.26
C THR A 341 7.36 -4.50 9.70
N ALA A 342 7.65 -3.63 10.66
CA ALA A 342 7.61 -3.98 12.08
C ALA A 342 6.20 -4.45 12.50
N LEU A 343 5.15 -3.74 12.06
CA LEU A 343 3.76 -4.13 12.30
C LEU A 343 3.41 -5.48 11.64
N LEU A 344 3.79 -5.69 10.38
CA LEU A 344 3.59 -6.97 9.70
C LEU A 344 4.29 -8.10 10.44
N THR A 345 5.55 -7.91 10.82
CA THR A 345 6.37 -8.89 11.55
C THR A 345 5.70 -9.27 12.86
N TYR A 346 5.24 -8.28 13.63
CA TYR A 346 4.48 -8.50 14.86
C TYR A 346 3.23 -9.33 14.61
N MET A 347 2.38 -8.95 13.63
CA MET A 347 1.16 -9.70 13.33
C MET A 347 1.44 -11.15 12.95
N LEU A 348 2.44 -11.38 12.10
CA LEU A 348 2.80 -12.73 11.65
C LEU A 348 3.33 -13.59 12.79
N ILE A 349 4.22 -13.07 13.64
CA ILE A 349 4.78 -13.81 14.77
C ILE A 349 3.69 -14.10 15.81
N HIS A 350 2.85 -13.11 16.12
CA HIS A 350 1.82 -13.28 17.14
C HIS A 350 0.68 -14.22 16.68
N GLN A 351 0.23 -14.08 15.42
CA GLN A 351 -1.04 -14.66 14.97
C GLN A 351 -0.91 -15.81 13.96
N ASN A 352 0.25 -16.01 13.31
CA ASN A 352 0.49 -17.16 12.44
C ASN A 352 1.45 -18.15 13.13
N PRO A 353 0.94 -19.26 13.71
CA PRO A 353 1.76 -20.21 14.45
C PRO A 353 2.76 -20.95 13.54
N HIS A 354 2.41 -21.21 12.27
CA HIS A 354 3.30 -21.90 11.33
C HIS A 354 4.52 -21.06 10.98
N PHE A 355 4.31 -19.77 10.74
CA PHE A 355 5.41 -18.85 10.46
C PHE A 355 6.26 -18.59 11.71
N ARG A 356 5.64 -18.46 12.90
CA ARG A 356 6.36 -18.35 14.16
C ARG A 356 7.28 -19.56 14.39
N GLN A 357 6.77 -20.79 14.22
CA GLN A 357 7.57 -22.01 14.35
C GLN A 357 8.74 -22.02 13.36
N TYR A 358 8.50 -21.62 12.11
CA TYR A 358 9.56 -21.53 11.12
C TYR A 358 10.68 -20.54 11.55
N ILE A 359 10.32 -19.37 12.09
CA ILE A 359 11.32 -18.41 12.61
C ILE A 359 12.12 -19.03 13.77
N ILE A 360 11.45 -19.66 14.72
CA ILE A 360 12.10 -20.24 15.91
C ILE A 360 13.09 -21.34 15.52
N PHE A 361 12.76 -22.18 14.53
CA PHE A 361 13.63 -23.26 14.08
C PHE A 361 14.63 -22.86 12.99
N SER A 362 14.55 -21.63 12.47
CA SER A 362 15.48 -21.14 11.44
C SER A 362 16.88 -21.01 12.01
N SER A 363 17.93 -21.39 11.28
CA SER A 363 19.32 -21.15 11.70
C SER A 363 19.69 -19.66 11.70
N ASP A 364 18.93 -18.85 10.96
CA ASP A 364 19.26 -17.46 10.66
C ASP A 364 18.52 -16.46 11.55
N VAL A 365 18.03 -16.88 12.73
CA VAL A 365 17.38 -16.00 13.72
C VAL A 365 18.21 -14.76 14.05
N SER A 366 19.54 -14.85 13.97
CA SER A 366 20.43 -13.70 14.15
C SER A 366 20.14 -12.54 13.19
N LEU A 367 19.67 -12.82 11.96
CA LEU A 367 19.29 -11.80 10.98
C LEU A 367 18.06 -10.99 11.40
N LEU A 368 17.20 -11.55 12.25
CA LEU A 368 16.03 -10.85 12.80
C LEU A 368 16.39 -10.13 14.11
N VAL A 369 17.05 -10.82 15.03
CA VAL A 369 17.32 -10.30 16.37
C VAL A 369 18.33 -9.16 16.34
N VAL A 370 19.39 -9.23 15.51
CA VAL A 370 20.41 -8.17 15.46
C VAL A 370 19.82 -6.82 14.99
N PRO A 371 19.01 -6.74 13.92
CA PRO A 371 18.31 -5.51 13.56
C PRO A 371 17.36 -5.00 14.64
N LEU A 372 16.59 -5.88 15.32
CA LEU A 372 15.73 -5.48 16.45
C LEU A 372 16.53 -4.85 17.58
N LEU A 373 17.66 -5.46 17.93
CA LEU A 373 18.58 -4.94 18.94
C LEU A 373 19.19 -3.60 18.55
N LYS A 374 19.54 -3.41 17.28
CA LYS A 374 19.99 -2.12 16.77
C LYS A 374 18.87 -1.07 16.83
N LEU A 375 17.63 -1.48 16.56
CA LEU A 375 16.45 -0.62 16.66
C LEU A 375 16.26 -0.12 18.11
N LEU A 376 16.40 -1.01 19.09
CA LEU A 376 16.37 -0.69 20.52
C LEU A 376 17.58 0.13 20.98
N TYR A 377 18.76 -0.10 20.42
CA TYR A 377 19.95 0.68 20.75
C TYR A 377 19.82 2.15 20.33
N ASP A 378 19.23 2.38 19.16
CA ASP A 378 18.89 3.70 18.60
C ASP A 378 17.59 4.29 19.20
N ALA A 379 17.01 3.66 20.23
CA ALA A 379 15.77 4.07 20.90
C ALA A 379 15.65 5.58 21.23
N PRO A 380 16.69 6.30 21.70
CA PRO A 380 16.52 7.72 22.04
C PRO A 380 16.23 8.63 20.84
N GLU A 381 16.47 8.17 19.61
CA GLU A 381 16.30 8.96 18.38
C GLU A 381 15.13 8.48 17.50
N LYS A 382 14.44 7.39 17.88
CA LYS A 382 13.40 6.75 17.06
C LYS A 382 11.99 6.87 17.66
N ASN A 383 10.98 6.61 16.81
CA ASN A 383 9.58 6.58 17.20
C ASN A 383 9.32 5.58 18.33
N SER A 384 8.55 5.99 19.35
CA SER A 384 8.22 5.14 20.50
C SER A 384 7.52 3.84 20.10
N HIS A 385 6.64 3.88 19.08
CA HIS A 385 5.91 2.70 18.58
C HIS A 385 6.81 1.56 18.07
N LEU A 386 7.88 1.88 17.34
CA LEU A 386 8.84 0.90 16.86
C LEU A 386 9.54 0.17 18.01
N ILE A 387 9.84 0.91 19.08
CA ILE A 387 10.49 0.36 20.28
C ILE A 387 9.57 -0.65 20.94
N TYR A 388 8.30 -0.33 21.16
CA TYR A 388 7.36 -1.30 21.74
C TYR A 388 7.17 -2.52 20.84
N MET A 389 7.02 -2.33 19.52
CA MET A 389 6.88 -3.46 18.60
C MET A 389 8.11 -4.37 18.65
N ALA A 390 9.31 -3.81 18.66
CA ALA A 390 10.54 -4.59 18.80
C ALA A 390 10.61 -5.36 20.12
N LEU A 391 10.21 -4.74 21.24
CA LEU A 391 10.16 -5.39 22.54
C LEU A 391 9.13 -6.50 22.60
N ILE A 392 7.94 -6.28 22.05
CA ILE A 392 6.88 -7.29 21.99
C ILE A 392 7.32 -8.48 21.14
N ILE A 393 7.96 -8.23 20.00
CA ILE A 393 8.50 -9.29 19.14
C ILE A 393 9.55 -10.11 19.90
N ILE A 394 10.49 -9.46 20.59
CA ILE A 394 11.50 -10.15 21.40
C ILE A 394 10.85 -10.94 22.53
N LEU A 395 9.85 -10.37 23.20
CA LEU A 395 9.14 -11.02 24.28
C LEU A 395 8.47 -12.31 23.81
N ILE A 396 7.70 -12.25 22.71
CA ILE A 396 7.03 -13.43 22.12
C ILE A 396 8.05 -14.51 21.74
N LEU A 397 9.20 -14.13 21.20
CA LEU A 397 10.25 -15.09 20.84
C LEU A 397 10.93 -15.71 22.08
N SER A 398 11.12 -14.93 23.15
CA SER A 398 11.75 -15.38 24.40
C SER A 398 10.87 -16.29 25.26
N GLU A 399 9.58 -16.42 24.95
CA GLU A 399 8.71 -17.40 25.64
C GLU A 399 9.05 -18.85 25.24
N GLU A 400 9.82 -19.05 24.17
CA GLU A 400 10.11 -20.37 23.60
C GLU A 400 11.52 -20.85 23.99
N GLU A 401 11.61 -21.95 24.75
CA GLU A 401 12.87 -22.45 25.31
C GLU A 401 13.95 -22.75 24.24
N TYR A 402 13.53 -23.15 23.03
CA TYR A 402 14.45 -23.41 21.93
C TYR A 402 15.16 -22.13 21.47
N PHE A 403 14.43 -21.02 21.36
CA PHE A 403 14.97 -19.73 20.95
C PHE A 403 16.04 -19.27 21.93
N ASP A 404 15.80 -19.36 23.23
CA ASP A 404 16.76 -18.98 24.27
C ASP A 404 18.08 -19.76 24.18
N LYS A 405 18.01 -21.08 23.98
CA LYS A 405 19.20 -21.92 23.79
C LYS A 405 19.95 -21.51 22.52
N GLN A 406 19.22 -21.22 21.45
CA GLN A 406 19.80 -20.86 20.16
C GLN A 406 20.52 -19.51 20.21
N ILE A 407 19.92 -18.47 20.77
CA ILE A 407 20.54 -17.14 20.86
C ILE A 407 21.82 -17.15 21.72
N HIS A 408 21.91 -17.98 22.75
CA HIS A 408 23.12 -18.11 23.56
C HIS A 408 24.23 -18.92 22.87
N SER A 409 23.87 -19.79 21.93
CA SER A 409 24.82 -20.57 21.13
C SER A 409 25.47 -19.75 20.00
N ILE A 410 24.78 -18.73 19.49
CA ILE A 410 25.26 -17.88 18.39
C ILE A 410 26.28 -16.88 18.92
N LYS A 411 27.53 -16.99 18.44
CA LYS A 411 28.61 -16.04 18.75
C LYS A 411 28.72 -14.97 17.67
N LEU A 412 28.56 -13.71 18.05
CA LEU A 412 28.78 -12.54 17.19
C LEU A 412 30.22 -12.04 17.36
N LYS A 413 30.87 -11.74 16.23
CA LYS A 413 32.22 -11.16 16.19
C LYS A 413 32.14 -9.71 15.74
N ASN A 414 32.83 -8.81 16.46
CA ASN A 414 32.99 -7.40 16.11
C ASN A 414 31.68 -6.62 15.84
N ILE A 415 30.98 -6.25 16.91
CA ILE A 415 29.79 -5.39 16.82
C ILE A 415 30.25 -3.93 16.66
N THR A 416 30.10 -3.38 15.46
CA THR A 416 30.61 -2.03 15.13
C THR A 416 29.72 -0.88 15.56
N TRP A 417 28.45 -1.15 15.91
CA TRP A 417 27.47 -0.12 16.26
C TRP A 417 27.30 0.10 17.77
N TYR A 418 27.80 -0.81 18.61
CA TYR A 418 27.77 -0.65 20.06
C TYR A 418 28.98 0.19 20.52
N MET A 419 28.73 1.43 20.92
CA MET A 419 29.78 2.43 21.14
C MET A 419 30.30 2.50 22.59
N GLU A 420 29.65 1.82 23.54
CA GLU A 420 30.02 1.92 24.96
C GLU A 420 31.26 1.10 25.33
N ARG A 421 31.41 -0.10 24.72
CA ARG A 421 32.58 -0.99 24.94
C ARG A 421 32.89 -1.77 23.67
N THR A 422 34.17 -2.02 23.41
CA THR A 422 34.60 -2.90 22.32
C THR A 422 34.27 -4.36 22.66
N LEU A 423 33.21 -4.90 22.06
CA LEU A 423 32.82 -6.29 22.20
C LEU A 423 33.49 -7.11 21.09
N SER A 424 34.56 -7.85 21.42
CA SER A 424 35.30 -8.67 20.45
C SER A 424 34.55 -9.95 20.08
N GLU A 425 34.10 -10.72 21.08
CA GLU A 425 33.21 -11.87 20.93
C GLU A 425 32.17 -11.87 22.03
N ILE A 426 30.88 -11.87 21.66
CA ILE A 426 29.76 -11.96 22.61
C ILE A 426 28.68 -12.89 22.06
N SER A 427 27.98 -13.61 22.93
CA SER A 427 26.79 -14.35 22.51
C SER A 427 25.65 -13.39 22.16
N LEU A 428 24.82 -13.73 21.19
CA LEU A 428 23.65 -12.92 20.83
C LEU A 428 22.71 -12.75 22.04
N GLY A 429 22.52 -13.79 22.85
CA GLY A 429 21.74 -13.71 24.09
C GLY A 429 22.34 -12.76 25.13
N SER A 430 23.66 -12.72 25.29
CA SER A 430 24.30 -11.74 26.19
C SER A 430 24.16 -10.31 25.66
N LEU A 431 24.22 -10.10 24.34
CA LEU A 431 23.97 -8.81 23.72
C LEU A 431 22.52 -8.34 23.94
N LEU A 432 21.56 -9.27 23.82
CA LEU A 432 20.13 -9.01 24.08
C LEU A 432 19.92 -8.44 25.48
N VAL A 433 20.46 -9.12 26.50
CA VAL A 433 20.33 -8.68 27.90
C VAL A 433 20.97 -7.30 28.12
N LEU A 434 22.16 -7.04 27.56
CA LEU A 434 22.82 -5.74 27.69
C LEU A 434 21.99 -4.60 27.10
N ILE A 435 21.36 -4.83 25.95
CA ILE A 435 20.57 -3.80 25.27
C ILE A 435 19.24 -3.58 25.98
N LEU A 436 18.61 -4.63 26.49
CA LEU A 436 17.40 -4.50 27.31
C LEU A 436 17.69 -3.72 28.60
N ASP A 437 18.79 -4.01 29.30
CA ASP A 437 19.21 -3.26 30.49
C ASP A 437 19.48 -1.78 30.17
N ARG A 438 20.20 -1.50 29.08
CA ARG A 438 20.40 -0.12 28.60
C ARG A 438 19.08 0.56 28.23
N THR A 439 18.18 -0.14 27.54
CA THR A 439 16.88 0.41 27.12
C THR A 439 16.05 0.77 28.35
N LYS A 440 16.04 -0.10 29.36
CA LYS A 440 15.40 0.15 30.67
C LYS A 440 16.01 1.36 31.37
N GLN A 441 17.34 1.41 31.51
CA GLN A 441 18.05 2.51 32.17
C GLN A 441 17.84 3.86 31.48
N ASN A 442 17.79 3.89 30.15
CA ASN A 442 17.56 5.12 29.38
C ASN A 442 16.09 5.57 29.39
N THR A 443 15.15 4.64 29.55
CA THR A 443 13.72 4.96 29.54
C THR A 443 13.21 5.35 30.94
N MET A 444 13.80 4.79 32.00
CA MET A 444 13.44 5.04 33.40
C MET A 444 13.44 6.53 33.82
N PRO A 445 14.39 7.39 33.40
CA PRO A 445 14.37 8.82 33.74
C PRO A 445 13.56 9.69 32.78
N ARG A 446 13.17 9.21 31.58
CA ARG A 446 12.57 10.03 30.51
C ARG A 446 11.05 9.84 30.34
N MET A 447 10.50 8.67 30.66
CA MET A 447 9.05 8.45 30.62
C MET A 447 8.63 7.61 31.83
N HIS A 448 7.64 8.08 32.59
CA HIS A 448 6.89 7.26 33.56
C HIS A 448 6.01 6.25 32.83
N ASP A 449 6.61 5.39 32.00
CA ASP A 449 5.87 4.43 31.19
C ASP A 449 5.75 3.09 31.91
N LYS A 450 4.55 2.85 32.42
CA LYS A 450 4.17 1.66 33.18
C LYS A 450 4.31 0.37 32.36
N TYR A 451 4.18 0.42 31.03
CA TYR A 451 4.28 -0.76 30.16
C TYR A 451 5.71 -1.33 30.12
N LEU A 452 6.71 -0.45 29.96
CA LEU A 452 8.12 -0.84 29.92
C LEU A 452 8.63 -1.35 31.26
N HIS A 453 8.18 -0.77 32.37
CA HIS A 453 8.55 -1.26 33.71
C HIS A 453 8.01 -2.65 34.03
N THR A 454 6.94 -3.08 33.36
CA THR A 454 6.27 -4.37 33.64
C THR A 454 6.78 -5.47 32.71
N ASN A 455 7.14 -5.16 31.46
CA ASN A 455 7.50 -6.15 30.44
C ASN A 455 9.03 -6.23 30.15
N CYS A 456 9.84 -5.33 30.72
CA CYS A 456 11.31 -5.33 30.60
C CYS A 456 11.97 -5.33 31.99
#